data_AF-A0A8H4QRS4-F1
#
_entry.id   AF-A0A8H4QRS4-F1
#
_cell.length_a   1.000
_cell.length_b   1.000
_cell.length_c   1.000
_cell.angle_alpha   90.00
_cell.angle_beta   90.00
_cell.angle_gamma   90.00
#
_symmetry.space_group_name_H-M   'P 1'
#
loop_
_entity.id
_entity.type
_entity.pdbx_description
1 polymer ?
#
loop_
_entity_poly.entity_id
_entity_poly.type
_entity_poly.pdbx_seq_one_letter_code
_entity_poly.pdbx_strand_id
1 'polypeptide(L)'
;MGWNMKETETGGDVNGLYVPSSHTYTLLTPDEEKFVPNMSSDANRMEVRRNWDLLMPLGSGSVEINDYEQYPMLGKPIVDDPIRNGSLFEASWTHALHCLYYTIDTYHQLVVNQKFGFDGERNDYHAAHCFEYLRNQILCMADMTLEGSQSVLDATGAGQAHMCRNREEAISWIEARRVDDIQSIVGP
;
A
#
# COMPACT_ATOMS: atom_id res chain seq x y z
N MET A 1 10.87 19.94 -20.74
CA MET A 1 10.11 20.74 -19.76
C MET A 1 10.24 20.02 -18.45
N GLY A 2 10.77 20.67 -17.42
CA GLY A 2 10.99 20.05 -16.11
C GLY A 2 9.70 19.98 -15.29
N TRP A 3 9.69 19.08 -14.31
CA TRP A 3 8.62 18.94 -13.32
C TRP A 3 8.36 20.25 -12.55
N ASN A 4 7.10 20.49 -12.17
CA ASN A 4 6.64 21.67 -11.43
C ASN A 4 5.72 21.24 -10.29
N MET A 5 6.07 21.60 -9.05
CA MET A 5 5.27 21.29 -7.86
C MET A 5 3.82 21.81 -7.94
N LYS A 6 3.57 22.93 -8.64
CA LYS A 6 2.21 23.47 -8.83
C LYS A 6 1.34 22.63 -9.77
N GLU A 7 1.96 21.75 -10.55
CA GLU A 7 1.30 20.83 -11.48
C GLU A 7 1.21 19.41 -10.90
N THR A 8 1.74 19.20 -9.68
CA THR A 8 1.65 17.91 -8.99
C THR A 8 0.24 17.74 -8.44
N GLU A 9 -0.43 16.68 -8.87
CA GLU A 9 -1.76 16.32 -8.41
C GLU A 9 -1.73 15.81 -6.96
N THR A 10 -2.87 15.89 -6.25
CA THR A 10 -2.99 15.34 -4.89
C THR A 10 -2.60 13.85 -4.86
N GLY A 11 -1.78 13.47 -3.87
CA GLY A 11 -1.19 12.13 -3.74
C GLY A 11 -0.13 11.82 -4.80
N GLY A 12 0.28 12.79 -5.62
CA GLY A 12 1.30 12.62 -6.67
C GLY A 12 2.69 12.62 -6.09
N ASP A 13 3.65 12.08 -6.84
CA ASP A 13 5.04 12.15 -6.41
C ASP A 13 5.51 13.62 -6.37
N VAL A 14 5.75 14.05 -5.14
CA VAL A 14 6.24 15.38 -4.74
C VAL A 14 7.65 15.68 -5.28
N ASN A 15 8.40 14.69 -5.76
CA ASN A 15 9.71 14.88 -6.38
C ASN A 15 9.67 14.87 -7.91
N GLY A 16 8.54 14.47 -8.51
CA GLY A 16 8.38 14.40 -9.97
C GLY A 16 9.11 13.25 -10.66
N LEU A 17 9.56 12.24 -9.92
CA LEU A 17 10.12 10.99 -10.46
C LEU A 17 9.03 10.19 -11.17
N TYR A 18 7.80 10.28 -10.68
CA TYR A 18 6.60 9.75 -11.33
C TYR A 18 5.57 10.86 -11.61
N VAL A 19 5.26 11.06 -12.89
CA VAL A 19 4.16 11.93 -13.33
C VAL A 19 3.12 11.06 -14.03
N PRO A 20 1.88 10.93 -13.49
CA PRO A 20 0.84 10.14 -14.11
C PRO A 20 0.54 10.64 -15.53
N SER A 21 0.43 9.73 -16.49
CA SER A 21 0.01 10.04 -17.86
C SER A 21 -1.45 9.69 -18.13
N SER A 22 -2.07 8.88 -17.26
CA SER A 22 -3.45 8.43 -17.42
C SER A 22 -4.21 8.22 -16.11
N HIS A 23 -5.53 8.41 -16.18
CA HIS A 23 -6.48 8.11 -15.11
C HIS A 23 -7.53 7.14 -15.62
N THR A 24 -8.06 6.31 -14.71
CA THR A 24 -9.12 5.36 -15.05
C THR A 24 -10.27 5.47 -14.05
N TYR A 25 -11.48 5.31 -14.56
CA TYR A 25 -12.66 5.14 -13.73
C TYR A 25 -12.93 3.65 -13.56
N THR A 26 -13.22 3.24 -12.34
CA THR A 26 -13.67 1.89 -12.04
C THR A 26 -14.67 1.91 -10.89
N LEU A 27 -15.53 0.88 -10.85
CA LEU A 27 -16.35 0.60 -9.69
C LEU A 27 -15.52 -0.28 -8.74
N LEU A 28 -15.18 0.28 -7.59
CA LEU A 28 -14.50 -0.47 -6.53
C LEU A 28 -15.50 -1.40 -5.85
N THR A 29 -15.49 -2.67 -6.25
CA THR A 29 -16.34 -3.71 -5.66
C THR A 29 -15.54 -4.41 -4.54
N PRO A 30 -15.99 -4.34 -3.27
CA PRO A 30 -15.41 -5.12 -2.18
C PRO A 30 -15.50 -6.62 -2.45
N ASP A 31 -14.49 -7.37 -2.00
CA ASP A 31 -14.40 -8.83 -2.07
C ASP A 31 -13.85 -9.35 -0.72
N GLU A 32 -14.67 -9.20 0.32
CA GLU A 32 -14.32 -9.52 1.71
C GLU A 32 -13.84 -10.96 1.87
N GLU A 33 -14.48 -11.92 1.20
CA GLU A 33 -14.13 -13.35 1.29
C GLU A 33 -12.71 -13.63 0.78
N LYS A 34 -12.24 -12.85 -0.20
CA LYS A 34 -10.92 -13.02 -0.80
C LYS A 34 -9.81 -12.34 -0.02
N PHE A 35 -10.10 -11.22 0.63
CA PHE A 35 -9.10 -10.33 1.22
C PHE A 35 -9.19 -10.18 2.74
N VAL A 36 -10.20 -10.76 3.39
CA VAL A 36 -10.33 -10.79 4.85
C VAL A 36 -10.40 -12.25 5.32
N PRO A 37 -9.55 -12.67 6.29
CA PRO A 37 -9.59 -14.03 6.80
C PRO A 37 -10.89 -14.30 7.56
N ASN A 38 -11.28 -15.57 7.62
CA ASN A 38 -12.45 -16.00 8.38
C ASN A 38 -12.19 -15.80 9.87
N MET A 39 -12.92 -14.88 10.49
CA MET A 39 -12.76 -14.49 11.90
C MET A 39 -13.11 -15.60 12.91
N SER A 40 -13.52 -16.78 12.46
CA SER A 40 -13.81 -17.95 13.30
C SER A 40 -12.62 -18.92 13.42
N SER A 41 -11.66 -18.90 12.48
CA SER A 41 -10.53 -19.85 12.48
C SER A 41 -9.39 -19.40 11.54
N ASP A 42 -8.19 -19.92 11.72
CA ASP A 42 -7.05 -19.65 10.83
C ASP A 42 -7.10 -20.36 9.46
N ALA A 43 -8.19 -21.07 9.14
CA ALA A 43 -8.24 -22.00 8.01
C ALA A 43 -7.88 -21.38 6.66
N ASN A 44 -8.32 -20.15 6.37
CA ASN A 44 -8.05 -19.45 5.10
C ASN A 44 -6.99 -18.34 5.22
N ARG A 45 -6.35 -18.17 6.39
CA ARG A 45 -5.44 -17.03 6.66
C ARG A 45 -4.29 -16.95 5.65
N MET A 46 -3.68 -18.08 5.31
CA MET A 46 -2.57 -18.14 4.36
C MET A 46 -3.01 -17.94 2.90
N GLU A 47 -4.22 -18.36 2.54
CA GLU A 47 -4.80 -18.09 1.22
C GLU A 47 -5.08 -16.60 1.06
N VAL A 48 -5.65 -15.96 2.08
CA VAL A 48 -5.86 -14.51 2.10
C VAL A 48 -4.53 -13.78 1.97
N ARG A 49 -3.50 -14.13 2.75
CA ARG A 49 -2.15 -13.56 2.58
C ARG A 49 -1.66 -13.67 1.13
N ARG A 50 -1.86 -14.83 0.49
CA ARG A 50 -1.45 -15.04 -0.90
C ARG A 50 -2.20 -14.13 -1.87
N ASN A 51 -3.49 -13.87 -1.64
CA ASN A 51 -4.27 -12.92 -2.43
C ASN A 51 -3.74 -11.49 -2.28
N TRP A 52 -3.32 -11.10 -1.08
CA TRP A 52 -2.65 -9.82 -0.85
C TRP A 52 -1.28 -9.73 -1.52
N ASP A 53 -0.48 -10.80 -1.50
CA ASP A 53 0.80 -10.85 -2.24
C ASP A 53 0.57 -10.50 -3.73
N LEU A 54 -0.51 -11.00 -4.36
CA LEU A 54 -0.85 -10.70 -5.76
C LEU A 54 -1.25 -9.25 -6.04
N LEU A 55 -1.52 -8.44 -5.01
CA LEU A 55 -1.78 -7.02 -5.15
C LEU A 55 -0.48 -6.20 -5.20
N MET A 56 0.63 -6.75 -4.74
CA MET A 56 1.93 -6.08 -4.76
C MET A 56 2.56 -6.16 -6.15
N PRO A 57 3.28 -5.12 -6.60
CA PRO A 57 4.16 -5.23 -7.76
C PRO A 57 5.32 -6.18 -7.46
N LEU A 58 5.99 -6.69 -8.50
CA LEU A 58 7.30 -7.32 -8.33
C LEU A 58 8.28 -6.33 -7.67
N GLY A 59 9.15 -6.82 -6.78
CA GLY A 59 9.96 -5.97 -5.91
C GLY A 59 9.23 -5.48 -4.67
N SER A 60 7.98 -5.91 -4.47
CA SER A 60 7.15 -5.56 -3.31
C SER A 60 6.97 -4.06 -3.08
N GLY A 61 7.05 -3.25 -4.15
CA GLY A 61 6.91 -1.80 -4.07
C GLY A 61 8.22 -1.03 -3.88
N SER A 62 9.32 -1.75 -3.65
CA SER A 62 10.62 -1.15 -3.45
C SER A 62 11.31 -0.81 -4.77
N VAL A 63 11.90 0.38 -4.83
CA VAL A 63 12.60 0.92 -6.01
C VAL A 63 13.98 1.44 -5.62
N GLU A 64 14.94 1.34 -6.54
CA GLU A 64 16.26 1.97 -6.40
C GLU A 64 16.28 3.35 -7.08
N ILE A 65 16.67 4.38 -6.34
CA ILE A 65 16.85 5.76 -6.84
C ILE A 65 18.28 6.21 -6.55
N ASN A 66 19.19 5.94 -7.48
CA ASN A 66 20.63 6.17 -7.27
C ASN A 66 21.03 7.65 -7.16
N ASP A 67 20.27 8.54 -7.79
CA ASP A 67 20.47 9.99 -7.77
C ASP A 67 19.59 10.72 -6.75
N TYR A 68 19.15 10.02 -5.69
CA TYR A 68 18.18 10.54 -4.70
C TYR A 68 18.57 11.89 -4.09
N GLU A 69 19.87 12.19 -3.98
CA GLU A 69 20.39 13.46 -3.44
C GLU A 69 19.98 14.69 -4.27
N GLN A 70 19.52 14.51 -5.51
CA GLN A 70 19.01 15.59 -6.37
C GLN A 70 17.56 15.97 -6.05
N TYR A 71 16.87 15.18 -5.23
CA TYR A 71 15.45 15.34 -4.92
C TYR A 71 15.28 15.79 -3.46
N PRO A 72 15.19 17.10 -3.21
CA PRO A 72 15.28 17.65 -1.84
C PRO A 72 14.10 17.27 -0.94
N MET A 73 12.98 16.81 -1.50
CA MET A 73 11.82 16.33 -0.75
C MET A 73 11.82 14.82 -0.55
N LEU A 74 12.75 14.10 -1.18
CA LEU A 74 12.94 12.66 -0.97
C LEU A 74 13.73 12.45 0.32
N GLY A 75 13.25 11.54 1.15
CA GLY A 75 13.91 11.17 2.40
C GLY A 75 15.27 10.50 2.17
N LYS A 76 15.90 10.03 3.26
CA LYS A 76 17.06 9.15 3.14
C LYS A 76 16.63 7.75 2.70
N PRO A 77 17.47 7.02 1.97
CA PRO A 77 17.16 5.65 1.61
C PRO A 77 16.93 4.79 2.86
N ILE A 78 16.19 3.70 2.66
CA ILE A 78 16.03 2.61 3.60
C ILE A 78 17.38 1.88 3.66
N VAL A 79 17.94 1.72 4.86
CA VAL A 79 19.30 1.18 5.08
C VAL A 79 19.33 -0.04 6.00
N ASP A 80 18.17 -0.41 6.55
CA ASP A 80 17.97 -1.49 7.51
C ASP A 80 17.20 -2.68 6.92
N ASP A 81 16.96 -2.70 5.60
CA ASP A 81 16.44 -3.88 4.91
C ASP A 81 17.47 -5.03 5.01
N PRO A 82 17.06 -6.22 5.48
CA PRO A 82 18.00 -7.33 5.74
C PRO A 82 18.50 -8.01 4.46
N ILE A 83 17.86 -7.78 3.32
CA ILE A 83 18.07 -8.53 2.08
C ILE A 83 18.49 -7.60 0.93
N ARG A 84 17.99 -6.37 0.91
CA ARG A 84 18.23 -5.38 -0.13
C ARG A 84 19.25 -4.35 0.34
N ASN A 85 20.07 -3.89 -0.58
CA ASN A 85 21.06 -2.85 -0.37
C ASN A 85 20.90 -1.75 -1.42
N GLY A 86 21.46 -0.57 -1.17
CA GLY A 86 21.51 0.52 -2.13
C GLY A 86 20.62 1.70 -1.74
N SER A 87 20.30 2.55 -2.71
CA SER A 87 19.46 3.74 -2.51
C SER A 87 17.98 3.35 -2.58
N LEU A 88 17.52 2.59 -1.58
CA LEU A 88 16.22 1.95 -1.54
C LEU A 88 15.12 2.89 -1.05
N PHE A 89 13.99 2.90 -1.75
CA PHE A 89 12.78 3.62 -1.38
C PHE A 89 11.55 2.75 -1.65
N GLU A 90 10.40 3.11 -1.09
CA GLU A 90 9.13 2.41 -1.33
C GLU A 90 8.06 3.39 -1.80
N ALA A 91 7.16 2.95 -2.68
CA ALA A 91 5.98 3.75 -3.02
C ALA A 91 4.98 3.78 -1.85
N SER A 92 4.47 4.97 -1.49
CA SER A 92 3.53 5.15 -0.38
C SER A 92 2.31 4.22 -0.42
N TRP A 93 1.76 3.95 -1.61
CA TRP A 93 0.60 3.06 -1.71
C TRP A 93 0.90 1.60 -1.39
N THR A 94 2.12 1.10 -1.68
CA THR A 94 2.49 -0.27 -1.33
C THR A 94 2.74 -0.40 0.16
N HIS A 95 3.35 0.61 0.79
CA HIS A 95 3.52 0.67 2.23
C HIS A 95 2.16 0.81 2.96
N ALA A 96 1.25 1.64 2.44
CA ALA A 96 -0.12 1.74 2.98
C ALA A 96 -0.86 0.40 2.91
N LEU A 97 -0.70 -0.34 1.80
CA LEU A 97 -1.31 -1.66 1.62
C LEU A 97 -0.72 -2.69 2.59
N HIS A 98 0.61 -2.70 2.77
CA HIS A 98 1.33 -3.50 3.76
C HIS A 98 0.80 -3.24 5.19
N CYS A 99 0.73 -1.97 5.60
CA CYS A 99 0.22 -1.57 6.92
C CYS A 99 -1.24 -2.01 7.15
N LEU A 100 -2.08 -1.88 6.13
CA LEU A 100 -3.46 -2.34 6.20
C LEU A 100 -3.54 -3.86 6.37
N TYR A 101 -2.75 -4.64 5.63
CA TYR A 101 -2.68 -6.09 5.79
C TYR A 101 -2.28 -6.49 7.22
N TYR A 102 -1.25 -5.86 7.80
CA TYR A 102 -0.85 -6.14 9.19
C TYR A 102 -1.95 -5.84 10.20
N THR A 103 -2.72 -4.76 9.97
CA THR A 103 -3.87 -4.41 10.81
C THR A 103 -4.94 -5.49 10.73
N ILE A 104 -5.27 -5.96 9.52
CA ILE A 104 -6.25 -7.03 9.29
C ILE A 104 -5.81 -8.33 9.95
N ASP A 105 -4.56 -8.73 9.71
CA ASP A 105 -3.99 -9.97 10.23
C ASP A 105 -3.94 -9.98 11.76
N THR A 106 -3.50 -8.86 12.35
CA THR A 106 -3.46 -8.69 13.80
C THR A 106 -4.86 -8.71 14.40
N TYR A 107 -5.82 -8.01 13.78
CA TYR A 107 -7.22 -8.02 14.20
C TYR A 107 -7.78 -9.45 14.18
N HIS A 108 -7.57 -10.18 13.09
CA HIS A 108 -7.98 -11.58 12.96
C HIS A 108 -7.39 -12.46 14.07
N GLN A 109 -6.09 -12.32 14.35
CA GLN A 109 -5.45 -13.07 15.44
C GLN A 109 -6.00 -12.70 16.83
N LEU A 110 -6.36 -11.45 17.09
CA LEU A 110 -7.01 -11.04 18.35
C LEU A 110 -8.40 -11.66 18.50
N VAL A 111 -9.17 -11.69 17.41
CA VAL A 111 -10.53 -12.20 17.38
C VAL A 111 -10.57 -13.72 17.55
N VAL A 112 -9.72 -14.46 16.83
CA VAL A 112 -9.68 -15.93 16.91
C VAL A 112 -9.19 -16.41 18.29
N ASN A 113 -8.32 -15.62 18.95
CA ASN A 113 -7.81 -15.89 20.30
C ASN A 113 -8.72 -15.35 21.43
N GLN A 114 -9.99 -15.05 21.12
CA GLN A 114 -11.06 -14.69 22.07
C GLN A 114 -10.75 -13.48 22.98
N LYS A 115 -10.05 -12.47 22.48
CA LYS A 115 -9.72 -11.26 23.24
C LYS A 115 -10.12 -9.98 22.52
N PHE A 116 -11.37 -9.85 22.10
CA PHE A 116 -11.78 -8.63 21.40
C PHE A 116 -13.30 -8.42 21.32
N GLY A 117 -13.74 -7.15 21.32
CA GLY A 117 -15.12 -6.70 21.17
C GLY A 117 -15.45 -5.46 22.01
N PHE A 118 -16.43 -4.66 21.61
CA PHE A 118 -17.01 -3.62 22.47
C PHE A 118 -18.05 -4.30 23.37
N ASP A 119 -17.94 -4.15 24.69
CA ASP A 119 -18.81 -4.82 25.67
C ASP A 119 -18.91 -6.35 25.51
N GLY A 120 -17.88 -6.98 24.92
CA GLY A 120 -17.85 -8.42 24.65
C GLY A 120 -18.55 -8.85 23.35
N GLU A 121 -19.12 -7.91 22.59
CA GLU A 121 -19.75 -8.17 21.30
C GLU A 121 -18.77 -7.97 20.14
N ARG A 122 -18.74 -8.96 19.24
CA ARG A 122 -17.94 -8.95 18.01
C ARG A 122 -18.73 -8.28 16.89
N ASN A 123 -18.07 -7.43 16.10
CA ASN A 123 -18.64 -6.87 14.87
C ASN A 123 -17.72 -7.10 13.68
N ASP A 124 -17.44 -8.38 13.44
CA ASP A 124 -16.48 -8.83 12.44
C ASP A 124 -16.87 -8.42 11.02
N TYR A 125 -18.17 -8.40 10.73
CA TYR A 125 -18.70 -7.93 9.46
C TYR A 125 -18.34 -6.47 9.20
N HIS A 126 -18.54 -5.59 10.19
CA HIS A 126 -18.20 -4.18 10.03
C HIS A 126 -16.69 -3.97 9.88
N ALA A 127 -15.88 -4.72 10.63
CA ALA A 127 -14.43 -4.70 10.47
C ALA A 127 -14.01 -5.12 9.06
N ALA A 128 -14.52 -6.25 8.56
CA ALA A 128 -14.25 -6.74 7.20
C ALA A 128 -14.63 -5.70 6.13
N HIS A 129 -15.83 -5.13 6.24
CA HIS A 129 -16.31 -4.07 5.37
C HIS A 129 -15.40 -2.83 5.37
N CYS A 130 -14.98 -2.36 6.55
CA CYS A 130 -14.07 -1.22 6.68
C CYS A 130 -12.69 -1.50 6.08
N PHE A 131 -12.15 -2.70 6.30
CA PHE A 131 -10.86 -3.10 5.74
C PHE A 131 -10.90 -3.14 4.22
N GLU A 132 -11.95 -3.70 3.62
CA GLU A 132 -12.12 -3.71 2.17
C GLU A 132 -12.30 -2.31 1.58
N TYR A 133 -13.03 -1.45 2.28
CA TYR A 133 -13.18 -0.05 1.89
C TYR A 133 -11.82 0.66 1.84
N LEU A 134 -10.98 0.50 2.86
CA LEU A 134 -9.63 1.07 2.90
C LEU A 134 -8.72 0.46 1.82
N ARG A 135 -8.77 -0.86 1.61
CA ARG A 135 -7.99 -1.54 0.57
C ARG A 135 -8.30 -0.97 -0.81
N ASN A 136 -9.59 -0.81 -1.11
CA ASN A 136 -10.06 -0.24 -2.36
C ASN A 136 -9.63 1.23 -2.53
N GLN A 137 -9.68 2.03 -1.46
CA GLN A 137 -9.20 3.42 -1.50
C GLN A 137 -7.70 3.51 -1.81
N ILE A 138 -6.88 2.70 -1.13
CA ILE A 138 -5.42 2.66 -1.36
C ILE A 138 -5.12 2.30 -2.82
N LEU A 139 -5.75 1.24 -3.34
CA LEU A 139 -5.54 0.78 -4.72
C LEU A 139 -6.04 1.78 -5.76
N CYS A 140 -7.08 2.54 -5.45
CA CYS A 140 -7.61 3.56 -6.35
C CYS A 140 -6.74 4.82 -6.37
N MET A 141 -6.32 5.31 -5.21
CA MET A 141 -5.50 6.52 -5.12
C MET A 141 -4.08 6.27 -5.62
N ALA A 142 -3.53 5.09 -5.33
CA ALA A 142 -2.16 4.69 -5.67
C ALA A 142 -1.17 5.86 -5.50
N ASP A 143 -1.05 6.37 -4.27
CA ASP A 143 -0.09 7.43 -3.92
C ASP A 143 1.33 6.99 -4.29
N MET A 144 1.94 7.74 -5.21
CA MET A 144 3.24 7.41 -5.80
C MET A 144 4.39 8.20 -5.17
N THR A 145 4.12 8.91 -4.08
CA THR A 145 5.19 9.49 -3.25
C THR A 145 6.16 8.38 -2.84
N LEU A 146 7.46 8.63 -2.97
CA LEU A 146 8.47 7.70 -2.49
C LEU A 146 8.81 7.98 -1.03
N GLU A 147 8.73 6.93 -0.22
CA GLU A 147 9.06 6.94 1.20
C GLU A 147 10.45 6.35 1.43
N GLY A 148 11.16 6.96 2.38
CA GLY A 148 12.45 6.51 2.88
C GLY A 148 12.42 6.36 4.40
N SER A 149 13.56 6.22 5.05
CA SER A 149 13.64 5.87 6.48
C SER A 149 12.99 6.88 7.45
N GLN A 150 12.62 8.10 7.00
CA GLN A 150 11.72 9.04 7.71
C GLN A 150 11.03 10.05 6.77
N SER A 151 9.72 10.30 6.98
CA SER A 151 9.01 11.53 6.60
C SER A 151 7.86 11.83 7.60
N VAL A 152 7.48 13.10 7.75
CA VAL A 152 6.66 13.64 8.83
C VAL A 152 5.30 14.07 8.27
N LEU A 153 4.18 13.67 8.90
CA LEU A 153 2.97 14.46 9.25
C LEU A 153 1.65 13.65 9.24
N ASP A 154 0.83 13.96 10.26
CA ASP A 154 -0.51 13.45 10.60
C ASP A 154 -1.59 13.56 9.50
N ALA A 155 -2.54 12.61 9.46
CA ALA A 155 -3.72 12.64 8.60
C ALA A 155 -5.02 12.25 9.33
N THR A 156 -6.11 12.98 9.05
CA THR A 156 -7.49 12.60 9.44
C THR A 156 -8.48 12.85 8.31
N GLY A 157 -9.34 11.86 8.01
CA GLY A 157 -10.72 12.06 7.53
C GLY A 157 -11.10 11.49 6.15
N ALA A 158 -12.21 10.74 6.11
CA ALA A 158 -12.64 9.81 5.06
C ALA A 158 -13.54 10.37 3.93
N GLY A 159 -13.73 9.56 2.87
CA GLY A 159 -14.20 9.96 1.54
C GLY A 159 -15.44 9.26 0.96
N GLN A 160 -15.57 9.42 -0.35
CA GLN A 160 -16.70 9.20 -1.28
C GLN A 160 -16.11 8.87 -2.67
N ALA A 161 -16.95 8.60 -3.69
CA ALA A 161 -16.59 8.18 -5.06
C ALA A 161 -15.26 8.74 -5.62
N HIS A 162 -14.49 7.86 -6.27
CA HIS A 162 -13.07 8.11 -6.57
C HIS A 162 -12.77 8.07 -8.08
N MET A 163 -12.00 9.06 -8.55
CA MET A 163 -11.20 8.93 -9.77
C MET A 163 -9.91 8.22 -9.39
N CYS A 164 -9.59 7.11 -10.07
CA CYS A 164 -8.42 6.32 -9.73
C CYS A 164 -7.25 6.64 -10.66
N ARG A 165 -6.04 6.49 -10.14
CA ARG A 165 -4.85 6.41 -11.00
C ARG A 165 -4.85 5.12 -11.79
N ASN A 166 -4.18 5.16 -12.94
CA ASN A 166 -3.93 3.93 -13.67
C ASN A 166 -2.92 3.05 -12.92
N ARG A 167 -3.44 2.02 -12.27
CA ARG A 167 -2.62 1.08 -11.48
C ARG A 167 -1.62 0.29 -12.33
N GLU A 168 -1.95 -0.02 -13.57
CA GLU A 168 -1.03 -0.75 -14.46
C GLU A 168 0.17 0.12 -14.83
N GLU A 169 -0.05 1.41 -15.05
CA GLU A 169 1.00 2.40 -15.29
C GLU A 169 1.91 2.54 -14.07
N ALA A 170 1.32 2.66 -12.87
CA ALA A 170 2.07 2.76 -11.61
C ALA A 170 2.93 1.50 -11.35
N ILE A 171 2.35 0.31 -11.50
CA ILE A 171 3.06 -0.96 -11.36
C ILE A 171 4.21 -1.06 -12.35
N SER A 172 3.96 -0.74 -13.62
CA SER A 172 5.00 -0.78 -14.66
C SER A 172 6.17 0.14 -14.32
N TRP A 173 5.90 1.31 -13.75
CA TRP A 173 6.95 2.25 -13.33
C TRP A 173 7.79 1.71 -12.16
N ILE A 174 7.14 1.09 -11.16
CA ILE A 174 7.80 0.46 -10.00
C ILE A 174 8.64 -0.73 -10.48
N GLU A 175 8.04 -1.64 -11.23
CA GLU A 175 8.69 -2.88 -11.67
C GLU A 175 9.89 -2.61 -12.58
N ALA A 176 9.89 -1.52 -13.35
CA ALA A 176 11.05 -1.11 -14.15
C ALA A 176 12.28 -0.71 -13.30
N ARG A 177 12.08 -0.42 -12.00
CA ARG A 177 13.11 0.01 -11.02
C ARG A 177 13.24 -0.94 -9.83
N ARG A 178 12.56 -2.09 -9.89
CA ARG A 178 12.58 -3.08 -8.82
C ARG A 178 13.99 -3.61 -8.58
N VAL A 179 14.25 -3.92 -7.32
CA VAL A 179 15.55 -4.44 -6.86
C VAL A 179 15.59 -5.98 -6.81
N ASP A 180 14.43 -6.63 -6.89
CA ASP A 180 14.26 -8.09 -6.97
C ASP A 180 12.89 -8.45 -7.59
N ASP A 181 12.62 -9.76 -7.70
CA ASP A 181 11.34 -10.30 -8.17
C ASP A 181 10.45 -10.84 -7.01
N ILE A 182 10.75 -10.49 -5.76
CA ILE A 182 9.93 -10.88 -4.60
C ILE A 182 8.61 -10.14 -4.67
N GLN A 183 7.53 -10.89 -4.54
CA GLN A 183 6.17 -10.38 -4.49
C GLN A 183 5.55 -10.80 -3.15
N SER A 184 5.68 -9.96 -2.12
CA SER A 184 5.06 -10.25 -0.83
C SER A 184 4.51 -9.02 -0.11
N ILE A 185 3.32 -9.18 0.48
CA ILE A 185 2.67 -8.13 1.26
C ILE A 185 3.35 -7.86 2.60
N VAL A 186 4.06 -8.84 3.18
CA VAL A 186 4.75 -8.67 4.48
C VAL A 186 6.24 -8.35 4.34
N GLY A 187 6.72 -8.15 3.12
CA GLY A 187 8.14 -8.17 2.83
C GLY A 187 8.71 -9.60 2.81
N PRO A 188 10.00 -9.74 2.45
CA PRO A 188 10.72 -11.00 2.57
C PRO A 188 10.96 -11.47 4.01
#